data_AF-A0A1H3I3M6-F1
#
_entry.id   AF-A0A1H3I3M6-F1
#
_cell.length_a   1.000
_cell.length_b   1.000
_cell.length_c   1.000
_cell.angle_alpha   90.00
_cell.angle_beta   90.00
_cell.angle_gamma   90.00
#
_symmetry.space_group_name_H-M   'P 1'
#
loop_
_entity.id
_entity.type
_entity.pdbx_description
1 polymer ?
#
loop_
_entity_poly.entity_id
_entity_poly.type
_entity_poly.pdbx_seq_one_letter_code
_entity_poly.pdbx_strand_id
1 'polypeptide(L)'
;MNLISKEFIRNIAPQLDLLNTLGGGVAQAQVRIDKREKGVIIRVALPSVNPQNFHVVLNESTLTVYAEFRHEPDDKLAAPLFSRTLSLPAGLNVSRIDAVFEGAELLVRIPYAANGESREIDIRQR
;
A
#
# COMPACT_ATOMS: atom_id res chain seq x y z
N MET A 1 31.19 -25.01 29.04
CA MET A 1 29.78 -25.44 28.87
C MET A 1 29.11 -24.44 27.95
N ASN A 2 28.69 -24.82 26.74
CA ASN A 2 27.94 -23.92 25.86
C ASN A 2 26.51 -23.85 26.39
N LEU A 3 26.17 -22.71 27.01
CA LEU A 3 24.87 -22.46 27.63
C LEU A 3 23.74 -22.34 26.60
N ILE A 4 24.08 -22.20 25.31
CA ILE A 4 23.14 -21.97 24.21
C ILE A 4 23.48 -22.92 23.05
N SER A 5 22.47 -23.59 22.50
CA SER A 5 22.62 -24.49 21.36
C SER A 5 22.77 -23.73 20.05
N LYS A 6 23.49 -24.31 19.07
CA LYS A 6 23.62 -23.72 17.73
C LYS A 6 22.27 -23.58 17.02
N GLU A 7 21.36 -24.53 17.26
CA GLU A 7 20.00 -24.50 16.71
C GLU A 7 19.18 -23.32 17.27
N PHE A 8 19.28 -23.08 18.57
CA PHE A 8 18.62 -21.92 19.19
C PHE A 8 19.10 -20.61 18.57
N ILE A 9 20.43 -20.43 18.40
CA ILE A 9 21.00 -19.22 17.79
C ILE A 9 20.50 -19.04 16.36
N ARG A 10 20.50 -20.11 15.55
CA ARG A 10 19.99 -20.04 14.15
C ARG A 10 18.53 -19.61 14.08
N ASN A 11 17.72 -19.98 15.06
CA ASN A 11 16.30 -19.64 15.07
C ASN A 11 16.02 -18.22 15.59
N ILE A 12 16.81 -17.73 16.54
CA ILE A 12 16.60 -16.44 17.21
C ILE A 12 17.32 -15.28 16.49
N ALA A 13 18.49 -15.51 15.90
CA ALA A 13 19.28 -14.45 15.29
C ALA A 13 18.51 -13.62 14.23
N PRO A 14 17.75 -14.21 13.29
CA PRO A 14 16.99 -13.44 12.31
C PRO A 14 15.89 -12.57 12.96
N GLN A 15 15.31 -13.04 14.06
CA GLN A 15 14.26 -12.33 14.79
C GLN A 15 14.84 -11.11 15.51
N LEU A 16 16.00 -11.27 16.13
CA LEU A 16 16.71 -10.17 16.78
C LEU A 16 17.15 -9.10 15.78
N ASP A 17 17.59 -9.50 14.60
CA ASP A 17 18.03 -8.57 13.56
C ASP A 17 16.86 -7.75 12.99
N LEU A 18 15.72 -8.41 12.73
CA LEU A 18 14.48 -7.73 12.38
C LEU A 18 14.08 -6.71 13.46
N LEU A 19 14.03 -7.14 14.72
CA LEU A 19 13.66 -6.26 15.83
C LEU A 19 14.65 -5.11 16.02
N ASN A 20 15.94 -5.35 15.81
CA ASN A 20 16.97 -4.31 15.84
C ASN A 20 16.72 -3.28 14.74
N THR A 21 16.45 -3.71 13.51
CA THR A 21 16.14 -2.79 12.40
C THR A 21 14.91 -1.94 12.69
N LEU A 22 13.83 -2.55 13.20
CA LEU A 22 12.61 -1.84 13.57
C LEU A 22 12.86 -0.84 14.72
N GLY A 23 13.63 -1.26 15.72
CA GLY A 23 13.96 -0.43 16.89
C GLY A 23 15.00 0.66 16.62
N GLY A 24 15.92 0.42 15.67
CA GLY A 24 16.93 1.37 15.21
C GLY A 24 16.38 2.45 14.29
N GLY A 25 15.19 2.22 13.73
CA GLY A 25 14.40 3.20 13.02
C GLY A 25 14.16 2.81 11.57
N VAL A 26 12.89 2.90 11.17
CA VAL A 26 12.45 2.81 9.77
C VAL A 26 11.83 4.14 9.37
N ALA A 27 11.97 4.52 8.09
CA ALA A 27 11.25 5.66 7.56
C ALA A 27 9.74 5.49 7.77
N GLN A 28 9.07 6.56 8.21
CA GLN A 28 7.62 6.59 8.32
C GLN A 28 7.01 6.73 6.91
N ALA A 29 5.98 5.93 6.62
CA ALA A 29 5.25 6.01 5.36
C ALA A 29 4.58 7.39 5.21
N GLN A 30 4.74 7.99 4.03
CA GLN A 30 4.03 9.20 3.63
C GLN A 30 2.95 8.84 2.63
N VAL A 31 1.72 9.29 2.87
CA VAL A 31 0.58 9.04 1.99
C VAL A 31 0.00 10.36 1.52
N ARG A 32 -0.17 10.51 0.21
CA ARG A 32 -0.83 11.66 -0.39
C ARG A 32 -1.94 11.20 -1.34
N ILE A 33 -3.04 11.91 -1.35
CA ILE A 33 -4.18 11.62 -2.22
C ILE A 33 -4.43 12.87 -3.07
N ASP A 34 -4.18 12.75 -4.36
CA ASP A 34 -4.38 13.82 -5.32
C ASP A 34 -5.63 13.55 -6.16
N LYS A 35 -6.57 14.50 -6.18
CA LYS A 35 -7.63 14.52 -7.19
C LYS A 35 -7.07 15.14 -8.47
N ARG A 36 -7.32 14.48 -9.61
CA ARG A 36 -6.94 14.92 -10.95
C ARG A 36 -8.19 14.96 -11.83
N GLU A 37 -8.08 15.52 -13.02
CA GLU A 37 -9.21 15.61 -13.96
C GLU A 37 -9.77 14.24 -14.35
N LYS A 38 -8.89 13.25 -14.54
CA LYS A 38 -9.25 11.90 -15.01
C LYS A 38 -9.54 10.89 -13.89
N GLY A 39 -9.33 11.27 -12.63
CA GLY A 39 -9.48 10.35 -11.50
C GLY A 39 -8.70 10.79 -10.28
N VAL A 40 -8.36 9.83 -9.42
CA VAL A 40 -7.62 10.02 -8.18
C VAL A 40 -6.30 9.26 -8.26
N ILE A 41 -5.23 9.83 -7.70
CA ILE A 41 -3.94 9.17 -7.55
C ILE A 41 -3.60 9.13 -6.06
N ILE A 42 -3.41 7.93 -5.52
CA ILE A 42 -2.89 7.72 -4.18
C ILE A 42 -1.40 7.45 -4.32
N ARG A 43 -0.57 8.24 -3.63
CA ARG A 43 0.88 8.12 -3.60
C ARG A 43 1.30 7.62 -2.23
N VAL A 44 2.13 6.59 -2.21
CA VAL A 44 2.73 6.07 -0.99
C VAL A 44 4.25 6.04 -1.14
N ALA A 45 4.94 6.80 -0.31
CA ALA A 45 6.39 6.78 -0.22
C ALA A 45 6.79 6.09 1.09
N LEU A 46 7.54 4.99 0.99
CA LEU A 46 8.10 4.28 2.13
C LEU A 46 9.48 3.72 1.73
N PRO A 47 10.55 4.52 1.85
CA PRO A 47 11.89 4.14 1.36
C PRO A 47 12.48 2.89 2.02
N SER A 48 12.02 2.54 3.22
CA SER A 48 12.47 1.35 3.95
C SER A 48 11.98 0.04 3.34
N VAL A 49 11.07 0.07 2.37
CA VAL A 49 10.42 -1.14 1.84
C VAL A 49 10.74 -1.32 0.36
N ASN A 50 11.11 -2.54 0.00
CA ASN A 50 11.28 -2.93 -1.40
C ASN A 50 9.95 -2.83 -2.15
N PRO A 51 9.91 -2.31 -3.40
CA PRO A 51 8.71 -2.24 -4.22
C PRO A 51 7.87 -3.52 -4.28
N GLN A 52 8.51 -4.70 -4.23
CA GLN A 52 7.82 -5.99 -4.30
C GLN A 52 7.02 -6.33 -3.04
N ASN A 53 7.31 -5.67 -1.91
CA ASN A 53 6.64 -5.89 -0.63
C ASN A 53 5.53 -4.87 -0.36
N PHE A 54 5.13 -4.11 -1.38
CA PHE A 54 3.91 -3.32 -1.36
C PHE A 54 2.75 -4.15 -1.87
N HIS A 55 1.61 -3.98 -1.22
CA HIS A 55 0.39 -4.69 -1.57
C HIS A 55 -0.77 -3.72 -1.66
N VAL A 56 -1.54 -3.86 -2.73
CA VAL A 56 -2.77 -3.10 -2.98
C VAL A 56 -3.90 -4.10 -3.11
N VAL A 57 -4.83 -4.06 -2.17
CA VAL A 57 -5.96 -4.99 -2.11
C VAL A 57 -7.25 -4.19 -2.16
N LEU A 58 -8.09 -4.52 -3.13
CA LEU A 58 -9.45 -4.00 -3.23
C LEU A 58 -10.43 -5.06 -2.74
N ASN A 59 -11.28 -4.70 -1.80
CA ASN A 59 -12.44 -5.49 -1.40
C ASN A 59 -13.69 -4.62 -1.54
N GLU A 60 -14.53 -4.94 -2.53
CA GLU A 60 -15.69 -4.13 -2.93
C GLU A 60 -15.32 -2.67 -3.23
N SER A 61 -15.63 -1.76 -2.29
CA SER A 61 -15.33 -0.32 -2.36
C SER A 61 -14.24 0.09 -1.36
N THR A 62 -13.56 -0.87 -0.73
CA THR A 62 -12.53 -0.61 0.27
C THR A 62 -11.16 -0.96 -0.31
N LEU A 63 -10.30 0.05 -0.45
CA LEU A 63 -8.93 -0.10 -0.90
C LEU A 63 -7.98 -0.10 0.29
N THR A 64 -7.21 -1.17 0.45
CA THR A 64 -6.14 -1.26 1.44
C THR A 64 -4.80 -1.27 0.74
N VAL A 65 -3.95 -0.32 1.11
CA VAL A 65 -2.54 -0.31 0.73
C VAL A 65 -1.73 -0.63 1.97
N TYR A 66 -0.92 -1.68 1.91
CA TYR A 66 -0.05 -2.06 3.02
C TYR A 66 1.33 -2.46 2.51
N ALA A 67 2.30 -2.40 3.41
CA ALA A 67 3.68 -2.70 3.09
C ALA A 67 4.34 -3.39 4.28
N GLU A 68 5.19 -4.36 3.96
CA GLU A 68 5.94 -5.13 4.94
C GLU A 68 7.45 -5.02 4.70
N PHE A 69 8.20 -5.03 5.79
CA PHE A 69 9.64 -5.09 5.75
C PHE A 69 10.09 -6.54 5.87
N ARG A 70 11.02 -6.93 4.99
CA ARG A 70 11.78 -8.17 5.04
C ARG A 70 13.25 -7.77 4.99
N HIS A 71 14.09 -8.42 5.80
CA HIS A 71 15.51 -8.09 5.84
C HIS A 71 16.18 -8.50 4.52
N GLU A 72 15.93 -9.74 4.08
CA GLU A 72 16.22 -10.23 2.73
C GLU A 72 14.90 -10.53 1.96
N PRO A 73 14.87 -10.46 0.62
CA PRO A 73 13.67 -10.72 -0.18
C PRO A 73 13.03 -12.11 0.08
N ASP A 74 13.86 -13.12 0.32
CA ASP A 74 13.42 -14.51 0.54
C ASP A 74 13.16 -14.84 2.02
N ASP A 75 13.32 -13.88 2.93
CA ASP A 75 13.09 -14.11 4.35
C ASP A 75 11.62 -14.44 4.62
N LYS A 76 11.38 -15.49 5.41
CA LYS A 76 10.03 -15.85 5.86
C LYS A 76 9.48 -14.87 6.88
N LEU A 77 10.36 -14.27 7.68
CA LEU A 77 9.96 -13.25 8.64
C LEU A 77 9.71 -11.92 7.92
N ALA A 78 8.57 -11.32 8.22
CA ALA A 78 8.22 -9.98 7.77
C ALA A 78 7.62 -9.18 8.93
N ALA A 79 7.84 -7.87 8.90
CA ALA A 79 7.24 -6.94 9.84
C ALA A 79 6.30 -5.98 9.08
N PRO A 80 5.02 -5.88 9.46
CA PRO A 80 4.14 -4.88 8.86
C PRO A 80 4.61 -3.48 9.26
N LEU A 81 4.92 -2.63 8.28
CA LEU A 81 5.37 -1.26 8.53
C LEU A 81 4.27 -0.22 8.30
N PHE A 82 3.33 -0.54 7.42
CA PHE A 82 2.33 0.41 7.00
C PHE A 82 1.06 -0.32 6.56
N SER A 83 -0.08 0.19 6.96
CA SER A 83 -1.38 -0.19 6.42
C SER A 83 -2.30 1.01 6.42
N ARG A 84 -2.89 1.30 5.26
CA ARG A 84 -3.89 2.35 5.10
C ARG A 84 -5.07 1.81 4.32
N THR A 85 -6.23 1.88 4.95
CA THR A 85 -7.50 1.53 4.34
C THR A 85 -8.28 2.80 4.01
N LEU A 86 -8.84 2.84 2.81
CA LEU A 86 -9.59 3.96 2.26
C LEU A 86 -10.90 3.45 1.67
N SER A 87 -12.03 4.04 2.06
CA SER A 87 -13.31 3.82 1.40
C SER A 87 -13.37 4.64 0.11
N LEU A 88 -13.55 3.97 -1.01
CA LEU A 88 -13.62 4.57 -2.33
C LEU A 88 -15.06 5.06 -2.60
N PRO A 89 -15.25 6.34 -2.99
CA PRO A 89 -16.55 6.85 -3.38
C PRO A 89 -17.07 6.19 -4.66
N ALA A 90 -18.40 6.10 -4.80
CA ALA A 90 -19.07 5.45 -5.93
C ALA A 90 -18.78 6.06 -7.32
N GLY A 91 -18.26 7.29 -7.37
CA GLY A 91 -17.85 7.95 -8.62
C GLY A 91 -16.53 7.45 -9.22
N LEU A 92 -15.88 6.45 -8.62
CA LEU A 92 -14.63 5.86 -9.11
C LEU A 92 -14.87 4.53 -9.82
N ASN A 93 -14.13 4.30 -10.91
CA ASN A 93 -14.16 3.03 -11.62
C ASN A 93 -13.16 2.04 -10.99
N VAL A 94 -13.64 1.31 -9.99
CA VAL A 94 -12.81 0.35 -9.24
C VAL A 94 -12.28 -0.80 -10.10
N SER A 95 -12.96 -1.13 -11.20
CA SER A 95 -12.53 -2.19 -12.14
C SER A 95 -11.33 -1.79 -13.01
N ARG A 96 -10.94 -0.51 -12.99
CA ARG A 96 -9.82 0.03 -13.78
C ARG A 96 -8.72 0.63 -12.89
N ILE A 97 -8.62 0.17 -11.65
CA ILE A 97 -7.50 0.53 -10.78
C ILE A 97 -6.21 -0.01 -11.38
N ASP A 98 -5.19 0.83 -11.39
CA ASP A 98 -3.82 0.48 -11.78
C ASP A 98 -2.86 0.85 -10.64
N ALA A 99 -1.80 0.09 -10.46
CA ALA A 99 -0.79 0.33 -9.44
C ALA A 99 0.60 0.18 -10.06
N VAL A 100 1.40 1.23 -9.97
CA VAL A 100 2.76 1.26 -10.53
C VAL A 100 3.71 1.85 -9.50
N PHE A 101 4.90 1.26 -9.39
CA PHE A 101 6.00 1.86 -8.64
C PHE A 101 6.85 2.68 -9.61
N GLU A 102 6.90 4.00 -9.40
CA GLU A 102 7.61 4.93 -10.29
C GLU A 102 8.47 5.88 -9.45
N GLY A 103 9.76 5.97 -9.78
CA GLY A 103 10.72 6.72 -8.97
C GLY A 103 10.90 6.10 -7.58
N ALA A 104 10.36 6.75 -6.55
CA ALA A 104 10.46 6.34 -5.15
C ALA A 104 9.10 6.17 -4.46
N GLU A 105 8.01 6.14 -5.24
CA GLU A 105 6.64 6.08 -4.72
C GLU A 105 5.84 4.97 -5.41
N LEU A 106 4.98 4.31 -4.65
CA LEU A 106 3.86 3.55 -5.19
C LEU A 106 2.75 4.53 -5.59
N LEU A 107 2.29 4.44 -6.84
CA LEU A 107 1.16 5.20 -7.35
C LEU A 107 -0.01 4.26 -7.63
N VAL A 108 -1.10 4.41 -6.88
CA VAL A 108 -2.37 3.74 -7.15
C VAL A 108 -3.29 4.72 -7.86
N ARG A 109 -3.58 4.45 -9.13
CA ARG A 109 -4.36 5.29 -10.04
C ARG A 109 -5.76 4.73 -10.16
N ILE A 110 -6.75 5.54 -9.84
CA ILE A 110 -8.16 5.16 -9.87
C ILE A 110 -8.91 6.15 -10.78
N PRO A 111 -9.28 5.76 -12.00
CA PRO A 111 -10.02 6.64 -12.88
C PRO A 111 -11.44 6.89 -12.34
N TYR A 112 -12.03 8.03 -12.69
CA TYR A 112 -13.46 8.22 -12.45
C TYR A 112 -14.26 7.18 -13.24
N ALA A 113 -15.43 6.80 -12.71
CA ALA A 113 -16.45 6.13 -13.50
C ALA A 113 -16.66 6.95 -14.77
N ALA A 114 -16.78 6.29 -15.92
CA ALA A 114 -17.21 6.98 -17.12
C ALA A 114 -18.61 7.50 -16.81
N ASN A 115 -18.70 8.78 -16.48
CA ASN A 115 -19.98 9.45 -16.37
C ASN A 115 -20.59 9.31 -17.75
N GLY A 116 -21.63 8.49 -17.89
CA GLY A 116 -22.61 8.75 -18.93
C GLY A 116 -22.93 10.23 -18.83
N GLU A 117 -22.71 10.96 -19.92
CA GLU A 117 -22.83 12.41 -20.02
C GLU A 117 -23.97 12.92 -19.12
N SER A 118 -23.71 13.94 -18.32
CA SER A 118 -24.77 14.63 -17.59
C SER A 118 -25.83 15.05 -18.61
N ARG A 119 -27.00 14.40 -18.58
CA ARG A 119 -28.14 14.81 -19.40
C ARG A 119 -28.88 15.90 -18.67
N GLU A 120 -28.97 17.05 -19.30
CA GLU A 120 -29.92 18.09 -18.94
C GLU A 120 -31.34 17.53 -19.14
N ILE A 121 -32.19 17.65 -18.11
CA ILE A 121 -33.57 17.19 -18.15
C ILE A 121 -34.45 18.43 -18.29
N ASP A 122 -35.11 18.57 -19.44
CA ASP A 122 -36.07 19.64 -19.67
C ASP A 122 -37.28 19.49 -18.74
N ILE A 123 -37.57 20.56 -18.00
CA ILE A 123 -38.76 20.66 -17.15
C ILE A 123 -39.95 21.01 -18.03
N ARG A 124 -40.86 20.06 -18.25
CA ARG A 124 -42.15 20.33 -18.92
C ARG A 124 -43.18 20.84 -17.92
N GLN A 125 -43.66 22.06 -18.12
CA GLN A 125 -44.81 22.63 -17.43
C GLN A 125 -46.11 22.26 -18.17
N ARG A 126 -47.18 21.98 -17.41
CA ARG A 126 -48.55 21.79 -17.91
C ARG A 126 -49.30 23.11 -17.91
#